data_AF-A0A6B3GT33-F1
#
_entry.id   AF-A0A6B3GT33-F1
#
_cell.length_a   1.000
_cell.length_b   1.000
_cell.length_c   1.000
_cell.angle_alpha   90.00
_cell.angle_beta   90.00
_cell.angle_gamma   90.00
#
_symmetry.space_group_name_H-M   'P 1'
#
loop_
_entity.id
_entity.type
_entity.pdbx_description
1 polymer ?
#
loop_
_entity_poly.entity_id
_entity_poly.type
_entity_poly.pdbx_seq_one_letter_code
_entity_poly.pdbx_strand_id
1 'polypeptide(L)'
;LRGKEKDRRTGDILAEIEALVAEGVSEITLLGQNVNAYGSDIGDREAFSKLLRACGKIEGLERVRFTSPHPRDFTDDVIAAMAETPNVMPQLHMPMQSGSDAVLKAMRRSYRQERFLG
;
A
#
# COMPACT_ATOMS: atom_id res chain seq x y z
N LEU A 1 17.01 1.79 -16.47
CA LEU A 1 16.02 2.72 -15.90
C LEU A 1 14.64 2.11 -16.08
N ARG A 2 13.81 2.06 -15.04
CA ARG A 2 12.39 1.72 -15.21
C ARG A 2 11.66 2.94 -15.79
N GLY A 3 10.61 2.71 -16.58
CA GLY A 3 9.78 3.77 -17.18
C GLY A 3 8.99 4.56 -16.12
N LYS A 4 8.17 5.52 -16.57
CA LYS A 4 7.25 6.24 -15.67
C LYS A 4 6.35 5.26 -14.93
N GLU A 5 6.21 5.46 -13.62
CA GLU A 5 5.23 4.76 -12.81
C GLU A 5 3.84 5.06 -13.39
N LYS A 6 3.00 4.02 -13.51
CA LYS A 6 1.65 4.13 -14.04
C LYS A 6 0.74 3.27 -13.19
N ASP A 7 -0.31 3.92 -12.66
CA ASP A 7 -1.31 3.24 -11.88
C ASP A 7 -2.26 2.46 -12.79
N ARG A 8 -2.51 1.20 -12.45
CA ARG A 8 -3.58 0.41 -13.08
C ARG A 8 -4.93 0.92 -12.59
N ARG A 9 -5.96 0.85 -13.43
CA ARG A 9 -7.33 1.20 -12.98
C ARG A 9 -7.76 0.23 -11.89
N THR A 10 -8.40 0.74 -10.85
CA THR A 10 -8.81 -0.06 -9.68
C THR A 10 -9.69 -1.24 -10.08
N GLY A 11 -10.63 -1.04 -11.01
CA GLY A 11 -11.47 -2.12 -11.53
C GLY A 11 -10.69 -3.23 -12.22
N ASP A 12 -9.61 -2.90 -12.95
CA ASP A 12 -8.77 -3.91 -13.60
C ASP A 12 -7.97 -4.73 -12.57
N ILE A 13 -7.64 -4.15 -11.41
CA ILE A 13 -6.96 -4.85 -10.30
C ILE A 13 -7.97 -5.77 -9.59
N LEU A 14 -9.15 -5.25 -9.24
CA LEU A 14 -10.17 -6.02 -8.53
C LEU A 14 -10.68 -7.21 -9.35
N ALA A 15 -10.91 -7.01 -10.65
CA ALA A 15 -11.32 -8.09 -11.55
C ALA A 15 -10.29 -9.22 -11.64
N GLU A 16 -8.98 -8.88 -11.63
CA GLU A 16 -7.91 -9.87 -11.60
C GLU A 16 -7.89 -10.63 -10.27
N ILE A 17 -8.08 -9.94 -9.16
CA ILE A 17 -8.15 -10.57 -7.83
C ILE A 17 -9.35 -11.53 -7.77
N GLU A 18 -10.53 -11.09 -8.18
CA GLU A 18 -11.74 -11.92 -8.22
C GLU A 18 -11.55 -13.17 -9.08
N ALA A 19 -10.90 -13.03 -10.25
CA ALA A 19 -10.60 -14.17 -11.12
C ALA A 19 -9.66 -15.18 -10.43
N LEU A 20 -8.58 -14.71 -9.79
CA LEU A 20 -7.66 -15.57 -9.05
C LEU A 20 -8.36 -16.28 -7.87
N VAL A 21 -9.21 -15.57 -7.14
CA VAL A 21 -9.99 -16.15 -6.04
C VAL A 21 -10.95 -17.22 -6.55
N ALA A 22 -11.60 -17.00 -7.70
CA ALA A 22 -12.45 -18.01 -8.34
C ALA A 22 -11.67 -19.27 -8.76
N GLU A 23 -10.35 -19.16 -9.00
CA GLU A 23 -9.44 -20.28 -9.25
C GLU A 23 -8.92 -20.96 -7.96
N GLY A 24 -9.34 -20.49 -6.78
CA GLY A 24 -8.98 -21.07 -5.48
C GLY A 24 -7.80 -20.38 -4.79
N VAL A 25 -7.36 -19.20 -5.26
CA VAL A 25 -6.33 -18.41 -4.57
C VAL A 25 -6.92 -17.75 -3.33
N SER A 26 -6.36 -18.04 -2.15
CA SER A 26 -6.81 -17.47 -0.88
C SER A 26 -6.01 -16.25 -0.40
N GLU A 27 -4.85 -15.97 -1.01
CA GLU A 27 -3.98 -14.86 -0.63
C GLU A 27 -3.47 -14.08 -1.83
N ILE A 28 -3.54 -12.75 -1.74
CA ILE A 28 -3.01 -11.82 -2.74
C ILE A 28 -1.97 -10.91 -2.09
N THR A 29 -0.89 -10.66 -2.81
CA THR A 29 0.08 -9.61 -2.48
C THR A 29 0.04 -8.49 -3.52
N LEU A 30 -0.33 -7.29 -3.10
CA LEU A 30 -0.27 -6.08 -3.93
C LEU A 30 1.19 -5.61 -4.04
N LEU A 31 1.65 -5.43 -5.28
CA LEU A 31 3.03 -5.03 -5.60
C LEU A 31 3.06 -3.70 -6.35
N GLY A 32 4.05 -2.89 -6.03
CA GLY A 32 4.32 -1.60 -6.70
C GLY A 32 5.74 -1.12 -6.37
N GLN A 33 6.22 -0.11 -7.08
CA GLN A 33 7.49 0.53 -6.70
C GLN A 33 7.31 1.29 -5.39
N ASN A 34 6.26 2.11 -5.31
CA ASN A 34 5.74 2.67 -4.06
C ASN A 34 4.26 2.28 -3.95
N VAL A 35 3.97 1.11 -3.40
CA VAL A 35 2.62 0.52 -3.48
C VAL A 35 1.53 1.43 -2.88
N ASN A 36 1.86 2.14 -1.79
CA ASN A 36 0.96 3.06 -1.10
C ASN A 36 0.89 4.46 -1.72
N ALA A 37 1.61 4.71 -2.82
CA ALA A 37 1.44 5.88 -3.66
C ALA A 37 0.41 5.65 -4.78
N TYR A 38 -0.18 4.44 -4.86
CA TYR A 38 -1.23 4.11 -5.82
C TYR A 38 -2.36 5.14 -5.79
N GLY A 39 -2.72 5.65 -6.96
CA GLY A 39 -3.70 6.72 -7.13
C GLY A 39 -3.08 8.08 -7.41
N SER A 40 -1.76 8.24 -7.21
CA SER A 40 -1.06 9.51 -7.42
C SER A 40 -1.12 9.98 -8.88
N ASP A 41 -1.08 9.07 -9.86
CA ASP A 41 -1.13 9.42 -11.29
C ASP A 41 -2.52 9.93 -11.71
N ILE A 42 -3.56 9.50 -10.99
CA ILE A 42 -4.97 9.89 -11.23
C ILE A 42 -5.49 10.94 -10.24
N GLY A 43 -4.63 11.43 -9.34
CA GLY A 43 -4.95 12.49 -8.39
C GLY A 43 -5.78 12.06 -7.17
N ASP A 44 -5.96 10.77 -6.92
CA ASP A 44 -6.69 10.25 -5.76
C ASP A 44 -5.72 9.72 -4.70
N ARG A 45 -5.46 10.53 -3.66
CA ARG A 45 -4.54 10.19 -2.57
C ARG A 45 -5.05 9.07 -1.66
N GLU A 46 -6.33 8.74 -1.74
CA GLU A 46 -6.97 7.67 -0.96
C GLU A 46 -7.20 6.41 -1.81
N ALA A 47 -6.73 6.36 -3.05
CA ALA A 47 -7.01 5.21 -3.91
C ALA A 47 -6.47 3.90 -3.33
N PHE A 48 -5.32 3.95 -2.65
CA PHE A 48 -4.73 2.75 -2.03
C PHE A 48 -5.55 2.23 -0.86
N SER A 49 -6.00 3.10 0.05
CA SER A 49 -6.84 2.71 1.18
C SER A 49 -8.23 2.24 0.70
N LYS A 50 -8.80 2.88 -0.33
CA LYS A 50 -10.01 2.42 -1.02
C LYS A 50 -9.82 1.04 -1.64
N LEU A 51 -8.68 0.77 -2.27
CA LEU A 51 -8.34 -0.54 -2.82
C LEU A 51 -8.26 -1.60 -1.71
N LEU A 52 -7.59 -1.32 -0.59
CA LEU A 52 -7.54 -2.23 0.56
C LEU A 52 -8.95 -2.59 1.05
N ARG A 53 -9.79 -1.57 1.30
CA ARG A 53 -11.19 -1.78 1.72
C ARG A 53 -12.03 -2.51 0.67
N ALA A 54 -11.76 -2.31 -0.61
CA ALA A 54 -12.44 -3.01 -1.70
C ALA A 54 -12.04 -4.50 -1.73
N CYS A 55 -10.77 -4.84 -1.53
CA CYS A 55 -10.34 -6.23 -1.39
C CYS A 55 -11.03 -6.93 -0.20
N GLY A 56 -11.35 -6.19 0.87
CA GLY A 56 -12.13 -6.69 2.00
C GLY A 56 -13.56 -7.14 1.67
N LYS A 57 -14.08 -6.76 0.51
CA LYS A 57 -15.43 -7.12 0.05
C LYS A 57 -15.45 -8.33 -0.88
N ILE A 58 -14.28 -8.86 -1.26
CA ILE A 58 -14.17 -9.99 -2.17
C ILE A 58 -14.40 -11.28 -1.37
N GLU A 59 -15.51 -11.96 -1.65
CA GLU A 59 -15.82 -13.25 -1.04
C GLU A 59 -14.76 -14.30 -1.42
N GLY A 60 -14.31 -15.09 -0.44
CA GLY A 60 -13.26 -16.09 -0.64
C GLY A 60 -11.82 -15.57 -0.54
N LEU A 61 -11.60 -14.25 -0.53
CA LEU A 61 -10.28 -13.68 -0.32
C LEU A 61 -9.92 -13.61 1.16
N GLU A 62 -9.12 -14.56 1.64
CA GLU A 62 -8.77 -14.67 3.06
C GLU A 62 -7.69 -13.68 3.50
N ARG A 63 -6.71 -13.38 2.63
CA ARG A 63 -5.55 -12.55 3.01
C ARG A 63 -5.10 -11.59 1.90
N VAL A 64 -4.85 -10.36 2.30
CA VAL A 64 -4.26 -9.30 1.47
C VAL A 64 -2.99 -8.80 2.14
N ARG A 65 -1.88 -8.84 1.40
CA ARG A 65 -0.60 -8.26 1.79
C ARG A 65 -0.21 -7.17 0.80
N PHE A 66 0.75 -6.34 1.21
CA PHE A 66 1.45 -5.46 0.31
C PHE A 66 2.90 -5.29 0.78
N THR A 67 3.80 -4.98 -0.14
CA THR A 67 5.21 -4.70 0.16
C THR A 67 5.70 -3.48 -0.62
N SER A 68 6.86 -2.97 -0.24
CA SER A 68 7.42 -1.71 -0.74
C SER A 68 6.54 -0.48 -0.47
N PRO A 69 5.94 -0.31 0.73
CA PRO A 69 5.38 0.99 1.10
C PRO A 69 6.51 2.00 1.31
N HIS A 70 6.29 3.22 0.83
CA HIS A 70 7.17 4.33 1.12
C HIS A 70 6.72 5.02 2.43
N PRO A 71 7.61 5.27 3.41
CA PRO A 71 7.20 5.78 4.72
C PRO A 71 6.47 7.12 4.71
N ARG A 72 6.75 7.97 3.70
CA ARG A 72 6.03 9.26 3.53
C ARG A 72 4.54 9.07 3.28
N ASP A 73 4.20 8.05 2.50
CA ASP A 73 2.87 7.83 1.93
C ASP A 73 2.05 6.86 2.81
N PHE A 74 2.55 6.56 4.02
CA PHE A 74 1.81 5.87 5.05
C PHE A 74 1.00 6.91 5.84
N THR A 75 -0.25 7.10 5.43
CA THR A 75 -1.20 8.07 5.99
C THR A 75 -2.12 7.41 7.01
N ASP A 76 -2.79 8.22 7.82
CA ASP A 76 -3.77 7.75 8.81
C ASP A 76 -4.91 6.95 8.13
N ASP A 77 -5.30 7.31 6.91
CA ASP A 77 -6.34 6.58 6.18
C ASP A 77 -5.87 5.20 5.69
N VAL A 78 -4.58 5.04 5.34
CA VAL A 78 -4.02 3.70 5.07
C VAL A 78 -4.00 2.86 6.34
N ILE A 79 -3.62 3.45 7.48
CA ILE A 79 -3.64 2.79 8.79
C ILE A 79 -5.06 2.36 9.16
N ALA A 80 -6.03 3.25 9.01
CA ALA A 80 -7.44 2.96 9.26
C ALA A 80 -7.94 1.84 8.35
N ALA A 81 -7.64 1.89 7.04
CA ALA A 81 -8.01 0.82 6.11
C ALA A 81 -7.45 -0.54 6.52
N MET A 82 -6.18 -0.60 6.95
CA MET A 82 -5.59 -1.85 7.47
C MET A 82 -6.29 -2.35 8.73
N ALA A 83 -6.64 -1.45 9.66
CA ALA A 83 -7.30 -1.81 10.91
C ALA A 83 -8.76 -2.23 10.71
N GLU A 84 -9.46 -1.59 9.79
CA GLU A 84 -10.90 -1.79 9.53
C GLU A 84 -11.19 -2.94 8.56
N THR A 85 -10.19 -3.41 7.80
CA THR A 85 -10.37 -4.42 6.76
C THR A 85 -9.81 -5.77 7.22
N PRO A 86 -10.63 -6.74 7.65
CA PRO A 86 -10.16 -7.92 8.39
C PRO A 86 -9.19 -8.83 7.62
N ASN A 87 -9.33 -8.92 6.29
CA ASN A 87 -8.45 -9.75 5.47
C ASN A 87 -7.14 -9.03 5.09
N VAL A 88 -7.00 -7.73 5.38
CA VAL A 88 -5.73 -7.02 5.22
C VAL A 88 -4.82 -7.38 6.39
N MET A 89 -3.66 -7.94 6.06
CA MET A 89 -2.77 -8.46 7.09
C MET A 89 -2.16 -7.34 7.93
N PRO A 90 -2.09 -7.48 9.27
CA PRO A 90 -1.44 -6.53 10.17
C PRO A 90 0.09 -6.69 10.09
N GLN A 91 0.62 -6.68 8.88
CA GLN A 91 2.02 -6.80 8.54
C GLN A 91 2.42 -5.55 7.76
N LEU A 92 3.53 -4.94 8.15
CA LEU A 92 4.02 -3.75 7.49
C LEU A 92 5.54 -3.83 7.26
N HIS A 93 5.94 -3.93 5.99
CA HIS A 93 7.35 -3.85 5.60
C HIS A 93 7.75 -2.39 5.40
N MET A 94 8.21 -1.69 6.45
CA MET A 94 8.53 -0.25 6.40
C MET A 94 10.03 0.04 6.40
N PRO A 95 10.64 0.30 5.22
CA PRO A 95 12.06 0.57 5.13
C PRO A 95 12.36 2.04 5.49
N MET A 96 12.46 2.34 6.78
CA MET A 96 12.70 3.69 7.32
C MET A 96 14.05 4.32 6.92
N GLN A 97 14.99 3.49 6.47
CA GLN A 97 16.36 3.84 6.05
C GLN A 97 17.31 4.24 7.17
N SER A 98 16.95 5.22 8.00
CA SER A 98 17.79 5.68 9.11
C SER A 98 16.95 6.24 10.25
N GLY A 99 17.48 6.14 11.47
CA GLY A 99 17.02 6.90 12.61
C GLY A 99 17.58 8.32 12.66
N SER A 100 18.69 8.69 12.02
CA SER A 100 19.21 10.05 12.19
C SER A 100 18.54 11.05 11.25
N ASP A 101 17.97 12.13 11.79
CA ASP A 101 17.41 13.23 10.98
C ASP A 101 18.44 13.87 10.02
N ALA A 102 19.71 13.95 10.45
CA ALA A 102 20.80 14.43 9.61
C ALA A 102 21.05 13.48 8.42
N VAL A 103 21.06 12.17 8.67
CA VAL A 103 21.22 11.15 7.62
C VAL A 103 20.00 11.12 6.69
N LEU A 104 18.78 11.15 7.23
CA LEU A 104 17.54 11.22 6.44
C LEU A 104 17.53 12.44 5.51
N LYS A 105 18.00 13.61 5.99
CA LYS A 105 18.15 14.82 5.16
C LYS A 105 19.19 14.63 4.06
N ALA A 106 20.34 14.02 4.35
CA ALA A 106 21.36 13.71 3.35
C ALA A 106 20.85 12.72 2.28
N MET A 107 19.99 11.77 2.66
CA MET A 107 19.29 10.85 1.75
C MET A 107 18.09 11.50 1.02
N ARG A 108 17.84 12.80 1.22
CA ARG A 108 16.70 13.55 0.65
C ARG A 108 15.34 12.95 1.02
N ARG A 109 15.23 12.33 2.20
CA ARG A 109 13.94 11.87 2.74
C ARG A 109 13.15 13.05 3.25
N SER A 110 11.84 13.03 3.01
CA SER A 110 10.91 14.10 3.38
C SER A 110 10.30 13.94 4.77
N TYR A 111 10.71 12.91 5.52
CA TYR A 111 10.22 12.59 6.87
C TYR A 111 11.37 12.61 7.88
N ARG A 112 11.04 12.77 9.16
CA ARG A 112 11.96 12.86 10.31
C ARG A 112 11.49 11.92 11.42
N GLN A 113 12.35 11.65 12.40
CA GLN A 113 12.04 10.75 13.51
C GLN A 113 10.76 11.13 14.25
N GLU A 114 10.57 12.43 14.50
CA GLU A 114 9.44 12.98 15.26
C GLU A 114 8.08 12.48 14.75
N ARG A 115 7.91 12.39 13.42
CA ARG A 115 6.67 11.86 12.80
C ARG A 115 6.31 10.44 13.26
N PHE A 116 7.29 9.63 13.66
CA PHE A 116 7.10 8.22 13.96
C PHE A 116 7.32 7.86 15.44
N LEU A 117 7.89 8.75 16.25
CA LEU A 117 8.23 8.45 17.64
C LEU A 117 7.29 9.06 18.69
N GLY A 118 6.48 10.06 18.33
CA GLY A 118 5.56 10.72 19.25
C GLY A 118 6.24 11.76 20.13
#